data_AF-A0A3D5SKW6-F1
#
_entry.id   AF-A0A3D5SKW6-F1
#
_cell.length_a   1.000
_cell.length_b   1.000
_cell.length_c   1.000
_cell.angle_alpha   90.00
_cell.angle_beta   90.00
_cell.angle_gamma   90.00
#
_symmetry.space_group_name_H-M   'P 1'
#
loop_
_entity.id
_entity.type
_entity.pdbx_description
1 polymer ?
#
loop_
_entity_poly.entity_id
_entity_poly.type
_entity_poly.pdbx_seq_one_letter_code
_entity_poly.pdbx_strand_id
1 'polypeptide(L)'
;MCRNRLLLTAYLPTTINPVDNQRFFVWQHYADFLVNQPEPDENGLNFWTGNITVTCGTGFNDNNSCTHTKRIDVSSAFWAAQYPSAFQNNAQFVHLCYEVYLRRRVPDSDSGFQFWLGVLNSYGVPASQAGHNNLIDAFLGSGEYRQRFGQP
;
A
#
# COMPACT_ATOMS: atom_id res chain seq x y z
N MET A 1 2.46 29.45 -2.03
CA MET A 1 2.89 29.51 -0.62
C MET A 1 2.81 28.11 -0.03
N CYS A 2 3.90 27.34 -0.12
CA CYS A 2 3.94 25.98 0.39
C CYS A 2 4.02 26.02 1.92
N ARG A 3 2.91 25.74 2.59
CA ARG A 3 2.89 25.57 4.03
C ARG A 3 3.39 24.15 4.31
N ASN A 4 4.64 24.05 4.74
CA ASN A 4 5.27 22.82 5.18
C ASN A 4 4.47 22.24 6.35
N ARG A 5 3.53 21.33 6.06
CA ARG A 5 2.48 20.86 6.98
C ARG A 5 2.97 19.75 7.94
N LEU A 6 4.28 19.50 7.97
CA LEU A 6 4.90 18.41 8.74
C LEU A 6 5.79 18.88 9.90
N LEU A 7 5.91 20.20 10.15
CA LEU A 7 6.74 20.70 11.25
C LEU A 7 5.91 21.04 12.49
N LEU A 8 5.55 20.00 13.25
CA LEU A 8 5.37 20.10 14.70
C LEU A 8 6.44 19.22 15.33
N THR A 9 7.56 19.86 15.69
CA THR A 9 8.70 19.27 16.39
C THR A 9 8.32 18.98 17.84
N ALA A 10 7.65 17.85 18.05
CA ALA A 10 7.85 17.07 19.27
C ALA A 10 8.78 15.91 18.89
N TYR A 11 9.76 15.62 19.74
CA TYR A 11 10.65 14.46 19.57
C TYR A 11 9.76 13.21 19.65
N LEU A 12 9.29 12.72 18.50
CA LEU A 12 8.55 11.47 18.44
C LEU A 12 9.54 10.37 18.77
N PRO A 13 9.28 9.49 19.75
CA PRO A 13 10.07 8.29 19.89
C PRO A 13 10.08 7.57 18.53
N THR A 14 11.28 7.24 18.05
CA THR A 14 11.55 6.63 16.74
C THR A 14 11.05 5.18 16.63
N THR A 15 9.99 4.83 17.35
CA THR A 15 9.45 3.47 17.50
C THR A 15 8.17 3.24 16.72
N ILE A 16 7.56 4.27 16.09
CA ILE A 16 6.34 4.13 15.29
C ILE A 16 6.69 4.34 13.82
N ASN A 17 6.38 3.36 12.99
CA ASN A 17 6.59 3.45 11.56
C ASN A 17 5.62 4.47 10.95
N PRO A 18 6.08 5.50 10.19
CA PRO A 18 5.19 6.50 9.60
C PRO A 18 4.06 5.92 8.75
N VAL A 19 4.27 4.75 8.15
CA VAL A 19 3.26 4.05 7.34
C VAL A 19 2.04 3.60 8.15
N ASP A 20 2.13 3.57 9.47
CA ASP A 20 1.02 3.27 10.37
C ASP A 20 0.10 4.48 10.58
N ASN A 21 0.52 5.67 10.15
CA ASN A 21 -0.37 6.82 10.10
C ASN A 21 -1.26 6.74 8.85
N GLN A 22 -2.59 6.71 8.99
CA GLN A 22 -3.50 6.51 7.85
C GLN A 22 -3.37 7.60 6.77
N ARG A 23 -3.09 8.85 7.17
CA ARG A 23 -2.91 9.94 6.21
C ARG A 23 -1.60 9.81 5.45
N PHE A 24 -0.52 9.45 6.14
CA PHE A 24 0.76 9.16 5.50
C PHE A 24 0.67 7.93 4.58
N PHE A 25 0.00 6.86 5.02
CA PHE A 25 -0.27 5.67 4.21
C PHE A 25 -0.92 6.01 2.86
N VAL A 26 -1.96 6.84 2.89
CA VAL A 26 -2.65 7.31 1.68
C VAL A 26 -1.72 8.16 0.82
N TRP A 27 -1.02 9.13 1.41
CA TRP A 27 -0.04 9.94 0.68
C TRP A 27 1.03 9.07 0.00
N GLN A 28 1.50 8.04 0.69
CA GLN A 28 2.47 7.10 0.15
C GLN A 28 1.90 6.26 -1.00
N HIS A 29 0.61 5.92 -0.99
CA HIS A 29 -0.05 5.26 -2.12
C HIS A 29 -0.09 6.14 -3.36
N TYR A 30 -0.32 7.45 -3.22
CA TYR A 30 -0.18 8.37 -4.35
C TYR A 30 1.24 8.33 -4.92
N ALA A 31 2.26 8.42 -4.05
CA ALA A 31 3.66 8.37 -4.49
C ALA A 31 4.06 7.02 -5.13
N ASP A 32 3.52 5.91 -4.64
CA ASP A 32 3.83 4.55 -5.12
C ASP A 32 3.13 4.21 -6.45
N PHE A 33 1.88 4.64 -6.62
CA PHE A 33 1.08 4.27 -7.79
C PHE A 33 1.05 5.35 -8.88
N LEU A 34 1.01 6.63 -8.53
CA LEU A 34 0.84 7.74 -9.47
C LEU A 34 2.18 8.43 -9.74
N VAL A 35 3.07 7.75 -10.46
CA VAL A 35 4.44 8.25 -10.74
C VAL A 35 4.45 9.63 -11.41
N ASN A 36 3.42 9.95 -12.22
CA ASN A 36 3.30 11.25 -12.89
C ASN A 36 2.69 12.35 -12.00
N GLN A 37 1.93 11.99 -10.96
CA GLN A 37 1.30 12.92 -10.01
C GLN A 37 1.34 12.34 -8.59
N PRO A 38 2.55 12.29 -7.99
CA PRO A 38 2.79 11.54 -6.76
C PRO A 38 2.25 12.25 -5.49
N GLU A 39 1.87 13.52 -5.59
CA GLU A 39 1.34 14.29 -4.47
C GLU A 39 -0.17 14.48 -4.64
N PRO A 40 -1.01 13.99 -3.69
CA PRO A 40 -2.45 14.19 -3.75
C PRO A 40 -2.81 15.64 -3.50
N ASP A 41 -3.89 16.10 -4.13
CA ASP A 41 -4.58 17.29 -3.62
C ASP A 41 -5.22 16.99 -2.25
N GLU A 42 -5.56 18.06 -1.53
CA GLU A 42 -6.12 17.94 -0.17
C GLU A 42 -7.45 17.19 -0.14
N ASN A 43 -8.26 17.28 -1.21
CA ASN A 43 -9.57 16.63 -1.28
C ASN A 43 -9.41 15.11 -1.45
N GLY A 44 -8.54 14.68 -2.36
CA GLY A 44 -8.21 13.27 -2.58
C GLY A 44 -7.58 12.64 -1.34
N LEU A 45 -6.64 13.33 -0.70
CA LEU A 45 -6.03 12.87 0.54
C LEU A 45 -7.07 12.72 1.66
N ASN A 46 -7.98 13.68 1.83
CA ASN A 46 -9.06 13.61 2.81
C ASN A 46 -10.05 12.48 2.49
N PHE A 47 -10.42 12.30 1.23
CA PHE A 47 -11.33 11.26 0.78
C PHE A 47 -10.79 9.86 1.10
N TRP A 48 -9.58 9.54 0.66
CA TRP A 48 -9.01 8.21 0.87
C TRP A 48 -8.65 7.96 2.34
N THR A 49 -8.20 8.98 3.08
CA THR A 49 -7.98 8.85 4.53
C THR A 49 -9.31 8.57 5.25
N GLY A 50 -10.38 9.25 4.86
CA GLY A 50 -11.72 9.06 5.43
C GLY A 50 -12.30 7.66 5.19
N ASN A 51 -12.01 7.03 4.04
CA ASN A 51 -12.39 5.64 3.77
C ASN A 51 -11.77 4.63 4.74
N ILE A 52 -10.69 5.02 5.44
CA ILE A 52 -10.09 4.23 6.51
C ILE A 52 -10.62 4.70 7.86
N THR A 53 -10.43 5.98 8.18
CA THR A 53 -10.65 6.47 9.55
C THR A 53 -12.12 6.63 9.90
N VAL A 54 -12.91 7.28 9.03
CA VAL A 54 -14.33 7.53 9.29
C VAL A 54 -15.12 6.23 9.27
N THR A 55 -14.83 5.35 8.31
CA THR A 55 -15.48 4.04 8.21
C THR A 55 -15.20 3.15 9.43
N CYS A 56 -14.04 3.30 10.06
CA CYS A 56 -13.67 2.54 11.26
C CYS A 56 -13.93 3.29 12.59
N GLY A 57 -14.35 4.56 12.55
CA GLY A 57 -14.52 5.38 13.76
C GLY A 57 -13.20 5.66 14.51
N THR A 58 -12.09 5.80 13.79
CA THR A 58 -10.72 5.88 14.34
C THR A 58 -10.01 7.20 14.05
N GLY A 59 -8.91 7.47 14.75
CA GLY A 59 -7.96 8.56 14.44
C GLY A 59 -6.81 8.13 13.53
N PHE A 60 -5.89 9.05 13.21
CA PHE A 60 -4.79 8.84 12.23
C PHE A 60 -3.63 7.95 12.69
N ASN A 61 -3.65 7.34 13.88
CA ASN A 61 -2.59 6.39 14.30
C ASN A 61 -3.18 5.15 15.00
N ASP A 62 -4.47 4.91 14.85
CA ASP A 62 -5.15 3.77 15.46
C ASP A 62 -5.17 2.62 14.44
N ASN A 63 -4.34 1.61 14.66
CA ASN A 63 -4.20 0.45 13.79
C ASN A 63 -4.86 -0.76 14.44
N ASN A 64 -6.09 -1.03 14.04
CA ASN A 64 -6.89 -2.18 14.46
C ASN A 64 -7.38 -2.99 13.25
N SER A 65 -8.12 -4.08 13.50
CA SER A 65 -8.60 -4.99 12.45
C SER A 65 -9.45 -4.31 11.38
N CYS A 66 -10.25 -3.29 11.75
CA CYS A 66 -11.02 -2.52 10.77
C CYS A 66 -10.09 -1.70 9.87
N THR A 67 -9.18 -0.92 10.46
CA THR A 67 -8.26 -0.09 9.67
C THR A 67 -7.31 -0.93 8.80
N HIS A 68 -6.92 -2.12 9.27
CA HIS A 68 -6.16 -3.09 8.48
C HIS A 68 -6.91 -3.49 7.21
N THR A 69 -8.18 -3.90 7.37
CA THR A 69 -9.05 -4.26 6.24
C THR A 69 -9.21 -3.08 5.28
N LYS A 70 -9.41 -1.86 5.81
CA LYS A 70 -9.59 -0.67 4.98
C LYS A 70 -8.32 -0.20 4.28
N ARG A 71 -7.13 -0.46 4.84
CA ARG A 71 -5.87 -0.22 4.14
C ARG A 71 -5.74 -1.12 2.91
N ILE A 72 -6.13 -2.39 3.02
CA ILE A 72 -6.18 -3.32 1.88
C ILE A 72 -7.21 -2.85 0.84
N ASP A 73 -8.42 -2.49 1.26
CA ASP A 73 -9.48 -1.99 0.36
C ASP A 73 -9.03 -0.74 -0.41
N VAL A 74 -8.47 0.25 0.29
CA VAL A 74 -7.94 1.48 -0.33
C VAL A 74 -6.83 1.13 -1.31
N SER A 75 -5.87 0.30 -0.91
CA SER A 75 -4.77 -0.11 -1.78
C SER A 75 -5.27 -0.84 -3.03
N SER A 76 -6.25 -1.74 -2.89
CA SER A 76 -6.89 -2.42 -4.02
C SER A 76 -7.60 -1.44 -4.96
N ALA A 77 -8.15 -0.34 -4.47
CA ALA A 77 -8.75 0.68 -5.31
C ALA A 77 -7.68 1.43 -6.16
N PHE A 78 -6.50 1.71 -5.59
CA PHE A 78 -5.37 2.26 -6.35
C PHE A 78 -4.88 1.29 -7.42
N TRP A 79 -4.79 -0.01 -7.12
CA TRP A 79 -4.51 -1.04 -8.12
C TRP A 79 -5.52 -1.04 -9.26
N ALA A 80 -6.82 -1.05 -8.94
CA ALA A 80 -7.88 -1.08 -9.95
C ALA A 80 -7.86 0.17 -10.84
N ALA A 81 -7.50 1.34 -10.27
CA ALA A 81 -7.42 2.59 -11.00
C ALA A 81 -6.20 2.68 -11.91
N GLN A 82 -5.02 2.24 -11.46
CA GLN A 82 -3.76 2.46 -12.18
C GLN A 82 -3.31 1.27 -13.02
N TYR A 83 -3.60 0.04 -12.59
CA TYR A 83 -3.14 -1.19 -13.24
C TYR A 83 -4.27 -2.22 -13.42
N PRO A 84 -5.40 -1.87 -14.07
CA PRO A 84 -6.53 -2.79 -14.21
C PRO A 84 -6.19 -4.10 -14.94
N SER A 85 -5.23 -4.07 -15.88
CA SER A 85 -4.76 -5.26 -16.60
C SER A 85 -3.98 -6.24 -15.72
N ALA A 86 -3.39 -5.78 -14.60
CA ALA A 86 -2.65 -6.64 -13.70
C ALA A 86 -3.55 -7.71 -13.05
N PHE A 87 -4.83 -7.40 -12.80
CA PHE A 87 -5.80 -8.36 -12.27
C PHE A 87 -6.13 -9.52 -13.23
N GLN A 88 -5.73 -9.41 -14.50
CA GLN A 88 -5.92 -10.46 -15.50
C GLN A 88 -4.66 -11.30 -15.73
N ASN A 89 -3.54 -10.95 -15.08
CA ASN A 89 -2.26 -11.63 -15.24
C ASN A 89 -1.50 -11.69 -13.91
N ASN A 90 -1.54 -12.85 -13.27
CA ASN A 90 -0.91 -13.08 -11.96
C ASN A 90 0.59 -12.74 -11.95
N ALA A 91 1.34 -13.16 -12.98
CA ALA A 91 2.78 -12.88 -13.05
C ALA A 91 3.05 -11.37 -13.15
N GLN A 92 2.25 -10.66 -13.96
CA GLN A 92 2.33 -9.20 -14.05
C GLN A 92 1.98 -8.52 -12.71
N PHE A 93 0.94 -8.97 -12.03
CA PHE A 93 0.55 -8.43 -10.72
C PHE A 93 1.66 -8.59 -9.68
N VAL A 94 2.30 -9.76 -9.61
CA VAL A 94 3.41 -10.01 -8.67
C VAL A 94 4.61 -9.12 -8.99
N HIS A 95 5.00 -8.99 -10.26
CA HIS A 95 6.08 -8.07 -10.66
C HIS A 95 5.78 -6.63 -10.25
N LEU A 96 4.56 -6.16 -10.53
CA LEU A 96 4.15 -4.82 -10.15
C LEU A 96 4.10 -4.65 -8.62
N CYS A 97 3.77 -5.68 -7.82
CA CYS A 97 3.83 -5.59 -6.37
C CYS A 97 5.26 -5.27 -5.88
N TYR A 98 6.28 -5.91 -6.45
CA TYR A 98 7.69 -5.58 -6.17
C TYR A 98 8.04 -4.14 -6.59
N GLU A 99 7.61 -3.70 -7.77
CA GLU A 99 7.93 -2.37 -8.27
C GLU A 99 7.21 -1.25 -7.50
N VAL A 100 5.93 -1.42 -7.21
CA VAL A 100 5.07 -0.41 -6.56
C VAL A 100 5.41 -0.30 -5.07
N TYR A 101 5.40 -1.42 -4.34
CA TYR A 101 5.64 -1.40 -2.90
C TYR A 101 7.13 -1.39 -2.55
N LEU A 102 7.95 -2.20 -3.21
CA LEU A 102 9.33 -2.41 -2.79
C LEU A 102 10.32 -1.54 -3.57
N ARG A 103 9.84 -0.82 -4.60
CA ARG A 103 10.66 0.01 -5.51
C ARG A 103 11.81 -0.79 -6.13
N ARG A 104 11.56 -2.07 -6.39
CA ARG A 104 12.56 -3.02 -6.84
C ARG A 104 12.01 -3.87 -7.98
N ARG A 105 12.87 -4.15 -8.97
CA ARG A 105 12.58 -5.10 -10.05
C ARG A 105 13.22 -6.44 -9.76
N VAL A 106 12.53 -7.51 -10.10
CA VAL A 106 12.99 -8.89 -9.93
C VAL A 106 12.85 -9.64 -11.25
N PRO A 107 13.79 -10.55 -11.60
CA PRO A 107 13.61 -11.44 -12.74
C PRO A 107 12.63 -12.57 -12.40
N ASP A 108 12.09 -13.25 -13.42
CA ASP A 108 11.23 -14.43 -13.22
C ASP A 108 11.93 -15.56 -12.44
N SER A 109 13.27 -15.63 -12.48
CA SER A 109 14.04 -16.62 -11.73
C SER A 109 14.20 -16.30 -10.24
N ASP A 110 13.73 -15.14 -9.77
CA ASP A 110 13.80 -14.76 -8.36
C ASP A 110 12.93 -15.70 -7.50
N SER A 111 13.50 -16.22 -6.41
CA SER A 111 12.81 -17.18 -5.55
C SER A 111 11.60 -16.57 -4.83
N GLY A 112 11.68 -15.29 -4.45
CA GLY A 112 10.57 -14.59 -3.83
C GLY A 112 9.45 -14.31 -4.83
N PHE A 113 9.79 -13.97 -6.06
CA PHE A 113 8.82 -13.85 -7.15
C PHE A 113 8.08 -15.17 -7.38
N GLN A 114 8.82 -16.27 -7.56
CA GLN A 114 8.21 -17.60 -7.78
C GLN A 114 7.31 -18.04 -6.63
N PHE A 115 7.71 -17.73 -5.39
CA PHE A 115 6.88 -17.98 -4.21
C PHE A 115 5.55 -17.23 -4.27
N TRP A 116 5.57 -15.91 -4.43
CA TRP A 116 4.33 -15.11 -4.45
C TRP A 116 3.46 -15.39 -5.66
N LEU A 117 4.06 -15.74 -6.80
CA LEU A 117 3.34 -16.22 -7.97
C LEU A 117 2.62 -17.54 -7.68
N GLY A 118 3.28 -18.48 -7.01
CA GLY A 118 2.66 -19.73 -6.54
C GLY A 118 1.49 -19.47 -5.59
N VAL A 119 1.66 -18.56 -4.62
CA VAL A 119 0.59 -18.14 -3.70
C VAL A 119 -0.60 -17.59 -4.49
N LEU A 120 -0.39 -16.62 -5.38
CA LEU A 120 -1.47 -16.00 -6.15
C LEU A 120 -2.17 -17.01 -7.06
N ASN A 121 -1.43 -17.91 -7.71
CA ASN A 121 -1.99 -18.97 -8.55
C ASN A 121 -2.88 -19.96 -7.77
N SER A 122 -2.65 -20.14 -6.47
CA SER A 122 -3.53 -20.97 -5.62
C SER A 122 -4.94 -20.39 -5.47
N TYR A 123 -5.13 -19.10 -5.79
CA TYR A 123 -6.42 -18.41 -5.82
C TYR A 123 -7.06 -18.37 -7.22
N GLY A 124 -6.47 -19.03 -8.21
CA GLY A 124 -6.93 -19.08 -9.60
C GLY A 124 -5.97 -18.43 -10.60
N VAL A 125 -6.22 -18.64 -11.89
CA VAL A 125 -5.48 -18.03 -13.01
C VAL A 125 -6.49 -17.57 -14.08
N PRO A 126 -6.86 -16.28 -14.14
CA PRO A 126 -6.46 -15.20 -13.22
C PRO A 126 -7.00 -15.42 -11.80
N ALA A 127 -6.29 -14.89 -10.81
CA ALA A 127 -6.65 -15.08 -9.41
C ALA A 127 -7.93 -14.34 -9.03
N SER A 128 -8.65 -14.87 -8.05
CA SER A 128 -9.79 -14.18 -7.44
C SER A 128 -9.36 -12.87 -6.74
N GLN A 129 -10.32 -11.99 -6.45
CA GLN A 129 -10.07 -10.78 -5.67
C GLN A 129 -9.45 -11.08 -4.31
N ALA A 130 -9.83 -12.20 -3.67
CA ALA A 130 -9.26 -12.62 -2.40
C ALA A 130 -7.74 -12.89 -2.50
N GLY A 131 -7.29 -13.47 -3.62
CA GLY A 131 -5.86 -13.70 -3.87
C GLY A 131 -5.08 -12.40 -4.05
N HIS A 132 -5.64 -11.45 -4.81
CA HIS A 132 -5.05 -10.12 -4.96
C HIS A 132 -4.96 -9.37 -3.63
N ASN A 133 -6.04 -9.38 -2.84
CA ASN A 133 -6.06 -8.76 -1.51
C ASN A 133 -5.05 -9.43 -0.56
N ASN A 134 -4.86 -10.75 -0.64
CA ASN A 134 -3.86 -11.45 0.15
C ASN A 134 -2.43 -10.98 -0.17
N LEU A 135 -2.10 -10.78 -1.45
CA LEU A 135 -0.80 -10.25 -1.84
C LEU A 135 -0.63 -8.78 -1.44
N ILE A 136 -1.67 -7.96 -1.63
CA ILE A 136 -1.66 -6.55 -1.18
C ILE A 136 -1.34 -6.49 0.32
N ASP A 137 -2.05 -7.28 1.13
CA ASP A 137 -1.83 -7.35 2.57
C ASP A 137 -0.39 -7.77 2.91
N ALA A 138 0.09 -8.86 2.30
CA ALA A 138 1.43 -9.38 2.53
C ALA A 138 2.53 -8.36 2.21
N PHE A 139 2.42 -7.63 1.10
CA PHE A 139 3.42 -6.64 0.71
C PHE A 139 3.35 -5.38 1.59
N LEU A 140 2.15 -4.90 1.95
CA LEU A 140 1.98 -3.77 2.88
C LEU A 140 2.50 -4.08 4.29
N GLY A 141 2.37 -5.33 4.74
CA GLY A 141 2.90 -5.81 6.01
C GLY A 141 4.38 -6.20 5.99
N SER A 142 5.00 -6.27 4.80
CA SER A 142 6.37 -6.78 4.67
C SER A 142 7.39 -5.87 5.37
N GLY A 143 8.40 -6.48 5.99
CA GLY A 143 9.50 -5.74 6.60
C GLY A 143 10.22 -4.83 5.60
N GLU A 144 10.40 -5.28 4.35
CA GLU A 144 11.03 -4.49 3.28
C GLU A 144 10.21 -3.22 2.97
N TYR A 145 8.88 -3.32 2.84
CA TYR A 145 8.02 -2.15 2.64
C TYR A 145 8.09 -1.19 3.83
N ARG A 146 7.93 -1.70 5.05
CA ARG A 146 7.92 -0.89 6.27
C ARG A 146 9.27 -0.19 6.50
N GLN A 147 10.39 -0.86 6.20
CA GLN A 147 11.74 -0.31 6.31
C GLN A 147 12.00 0.92 5.43
N ARG A 148 11.19 1.15 4.39
CA ARG A 148 11.27 2.38 3.58
C ARG A 148 10.98 3.64 4.39
N PHE A 149 10.27 3.52 5.51
CA PHE A 149 9.74 4.67 6.26
C PHE A 149 10.23 4.76 7.71
N GLY A 150 10.80 3.68 8.26
CA GLY A 150 11.27 3.65 9.64
C GLY A 150 11.57 2.22 10.12
N GLN A 151 11.72 2.04 11.42
CA GLN A 151 11.87 0.70 12.01
C GLN A 151 10.62 -0.17 11.71
N PRO A 152 10.78 -1.48 11.45
CA PRO A 152 9.66 -2.39 11.15
C PRO A 152 8.60 -2.43 12.24
#